data_AF-A0A6V7HU32-F1
#
_entry.id   AF-A0A6V7HU32-F1
#
_cell.length_a   1.000
_cell.length_b   1.000
_cell.length_c   1.000
_cell.angle_alpha   90.00
_cell.angle_beta   90.00
_cell.angle_gamma   90.00
#
_symmetry.space_group_name_H-M   'P 1'
#
loop_
_entity.id
_entity.type
_entity.pdbx_description
1 polymer ?
#
loop_
_entity_poly.entity_id
_entity_poly.type
_entity_poly.pdbx_seq_one_letter_code
_entity_poly.pdbx_strand_id
1 'polypeptide(L)'
;YVAATHFEATSARSAFPCWDEPALKAQFDIAIRHHTNYTALSNMPVDRVEHGPNGEAWTFFQTTPPMSSYLVAFAVIPYDYHTDDDLNVTTWVPEEKLREARVSFEISRLIPAAMERYTGIPYDLPKMDHVILPKYGSEAIENWGLILYS
;
A
#
# COMPACT_ATOMS: atom_id res chain seq x y z
N TYR A 1 6.27 3.38 -16.02
CA TYR A 1 6.25 1.96 -15.63
C TYR A 1 5.78 1.85 -14.20
N VAL A 2 5.33 0.68 -13.76
CA VAL A 2 4.90 0.43 -12.38
C VAL A 2 5.58 -0.83 -11.88
N ALA A 3 5.96 -0.83 -10.60
CA ALA A 3 6.34 -2.02 -9.87
C ALA A 3 5.42 -2.17 -8.66
N ALA A 4 4.93 -3.38 -8.39
CA ALA A 4 4.08 -3.68 -7.25
C ALA A 4 4.28 -5.15 -6.84
N THR A 5 4.01 -5.45 -5.57
CA THR A 5 4.13 -6.79 -5.01
C THR A 5 2.83 -7.59 -5.10
N HIS A 6 2.96 -8.91 -5.19
CA HIS A 6 1.91 -9.88 -4.92
C HIS A 6 2.58 -11.07 -4.25
N PHE A 7 2.39 -11.24 -2.94
CA PHE A 7 3.09 -12.27 -2.17
C PHE A 7 2.24 -13.45 -1.74
N GLU A 8 0.93 -13.32 -1.71
CA GLU A 8 0.07 -14.45 -1.37
C GLU A 8 0.23 -15.58 -2.42
N ALA A 9 0.36 -16.85 -2.03
CA ALA A 9 0.47 -17.35 -0.65
C ALA A 9 1.92 -17.49 -0.14
N THR A 10 2.92 -17.62 -1.02
CA THR A 10 4.30 -18.01 -0.66
C THR A 10 5.38 -17.33 -1.48
N SER A 11 5.09 -16.14 -2.02
CA SER A 11 5.96 -15.42 -2.95
C SER A 11 6.79 -14.32 -2.29
N ALA A 12 6.60 -14.02 -1.00
CA ALA A 12 7.42 -13.02 -0.29
C ALA A 12 8.92 -13.39 -0.33
N ARG A 13 9.22 -14.70 -0.23
CA ARG A 13 10.58 -15.26 -0.32
C ARG A 13 11.31 -14.95 -1.63
N SER A 14 10.59 -14.61 -2.69
CA SER A 14 11.16 -14.23 -4.00
C SER A 14 11.63 -12.78 -4.03
N ALA A 15 11.13 -11.94 -3.12
CA ALA A 15 11.52 -10.53 -3.00
C ALA A 15 12.59 -10.33 -1.91
N PHE A 16 12.47 -11.03 -0.78
CA PHE A 16 13.44 -10.98 0.31
C PHE A 16 13.50 -12.32 1.06
N PRO A 17 14.68 -12.74 1.59
CA PRO A 17 14.77 -13.96 2.40
C PRO A 17 13.94 -13.84 3.69
N CYS A 18 13.00 -14.76 3.92
CA CYS A 18 12.16 -14.76 5.11
C CYS A 18 11.62 -16.16 5.45
N TRP A 19 11.12 -16.31 6.68
CA TRP A 19 10.32 -17.44 7.11
C TRP A 19 8.89 -17.27 6.62
N ASP A 20 8.65 -17.70 5.38
CA ASP A 20 7.45 -17.40 4.64
C ASP A 20 6.31 -18.39 4.95
N GLU A 21 5.88 -18.38 6.21
CA GLU A 21 4.77 -19.14 6.76
C GLU A 21 3.82 -18.18 7.51
N PRO A 22 2.49 -18.21 7.25
CA PRO A 22 1.57 -17.21 7.81
C PRO A 22 1.55 -17.12 9.34
N ALA A 23 1.85 -18.22 10.04
CA ALA A 23 1.87 -18.26 11.50
C ALA A 23 3.06 -17.48 12.11
N LEU A 24 4.13 -17.26 11.34
CA LEU A 24 5.36 -16.61 11.79
C LEU A 24 5.28 -15.10 11.55
N LYS A 25 4.55 -14.40 12.44
CA LYS A 25 4.38 -12.95 12.35
C LYS A 25 5.63 -12.21 12.81
N ALA A 26 5.93 -11.09 12.14
CA ALA A 26 7.02 -10.19 12.49
C ALA A 26 6.61 -8.73 12.23
N GLN A 27 7.38 -7.80 12.78
CA GLN A 27 7.32 -6.39 12.39
C GLN A 27 8.24 -6.17 11.18
N PHE A 28 7.87 -5.23 10.32
CA PHE A 28 8.62 -4.89 9.12
C PHE A 28 8.95 -3.40 9.10
N ASP A 29 10.24 -3.09 9.01
CA ASP A 29 10.76 -1.78 8.69
C ASP A 29 11.10 -1.75 7.20
N ILE A 30 10.36 -0.95 6.44
CA ILE A 30 10.46 -0.93 4.97
C ILE A 30 11.05 0.40 4.53
N ALA A 31 12.03 0.32 3.62
CA ALA A 31 12.58 1.48 2.92
C ALA A 31 12.71 1.16 1.44
N ILE A 32 12.25 2.07 0.58
CA ILE A 32 12.27 1.90 -0.86
C ILE A 32 13.09 3.03 -1.49
N ARG A 33 14.10 2.65 -2.28
CA ARG A 33 14.80 3.58 -3.16
C ARG A 33 14.08 3.66 -4.50
N HIS A 34 13.78 4.86 -4.94
CA HIS A 34 13.09 5.10 -6.21
C HIS A 34 13.55 6.43 -6.84
N HIS A 35 13.19 6.65 -8.10
CA HIS A 35 13.35 7.98 -8.71
C HIS A 35 12.24 8.90 -8.21
N THR A 36 12.54 10.19 -8.05
CA THR A 36 11.62 11.24 -7.57
C THR A 36 10.41 11.50 -8.49
N ASN A 37 10.36 10.86 -9.66
CA ASN A 37 9.23 10.95 -10.59
C ASN A 37 8.16 9.89 -10.27
N TYR A 38 8.40 9.07 -9.25
CA TYR A 38 7.51 8.03 -8.79
C TYR A 38 7.26 8.20 -7.30
N THR A 39 6.09 7.78 -6.87
CA THR A 39 5.73 7.65 -5.46
C THR A 39 5.96 6.22 -5.02
N ALA A 40 6.67 6.04 -3.91
CA ALA A 40 6.75 4.75 -3.23
C ALA A 40 5.64 4.64 -2.18
N LEU A 41 4.91 3.53 -2.19
CA LEU A 41 3.89 3.16 -1.22
C LEU A 41 4.28 1.87 -0.52
N SER A 42 3.84 1.71 0.72
CA SER A 42 3.95 0.46 1.48
C SER A 42 2.79 0.33 2.48
N ASN A 43 2.82 -0.68 3.34
CA ASN A 43 1.77 -0.96 4.33
C ASN A 43 1.50 0.24 5.26
N MET A 44 2.58 0.88 5.75
CA MET A 44 2.52 1.96 6.73
C MET A 44 2.74 3.34 6.10
N PRO A 45 2.39 4.45 6.77
CA PRO A 45 2.68 5.79 6.30
C PRO A 45 4.18 6.04 6.14
N VAL A 46 4.50 7.02 5.29
CA VAL A 46 5.87 7.53 5.16
C VAL A 46 6.30 8.17 6.49
N ASP A 47 7.42 7.73 7.02
CA ASP A 47 8.09 8.34 8.17
C ASP A 47 8.95 9.53 7.71
N ARG A 48 9.81 9.29 6.70
CA ARG A 48 10.67 10.34 6.12
C ARG A 48 11.08 10.00 4.68
N VAL A 49 11.48 11.04 3.96
CA VAL A 49 12.06 10.95 2.62
C VAL A 49 13.44 11.60 2.62
N GLU A 50 14.44 10.88 2.13
CA GLU A 50 15.81 11.35 1.99
C GLU A 50 16.15 11.47 0.50
N HIS A 51 16.33 12.71 0.03
CA HIS A 51 16.67 12.97 -1.38
C HIS A 51 18.17 12.71 -1.64
N GLY A 52 18.45 11.88 -2.64
CA GLY A 52 19.78 11.59 -3.13
C GLY A 52 20.14 12.39 -4.39
N PRO A 53 21.37 12.21 -4.91
CA PRO A 53 21.76 12.81 -6.18
C PRO A 53 20.98 12.19 -7.35
N ASN A 54 21.01 12.87 -8.51
CA ASN A 54 20.47 12.38 -9.78
C ASN A 54 18.98 11.99 -9.78
N GLY A 55 18.16 12.65 -8.95
CA GLY A 55 16.73 12.38 -8.88
C GLY A 55 16.37 11.07 -8.18
N GLU A 56 17.27 10.50 -7.37
CA GLU A 56 16.95 9.38 -6.47
C GLU A 56 16.38 9.89 -5.14
N ALA A 57 15.53 9.09 -4.51
CA ALA A 57 15.08 9.29 -3.15
C ALA A 57 14.95 7.94 -2.43
N TRP A 58 15.20 7.95 -1.12
CA TRP A 58 14.82 6.89 -0.21
C TRP A 58 13.57 7.31 0.56
N THR A 59 12.52 6.51 0.45
CA THR A 59 11.30 6.68 1.26
C THR A 59 11.31 5.61 2.34
N PHE A 60 11.29 6.04 3.60
CA PHE A 60 11.24 5.18 4.77
C PHE A 60 9.82 5.18 5.32
N PHE A 61 9.29 4.01 5.63
CA PHE A 61 7.95 3.84 6.19
C PHE A 61 8.03 3.55 7.68
N GLN A 62 6.96 3.86 8.41
CA GLN A 62 6.84 3.48 9.82
C GLN A 62 6.83 1.95 9.97
N THR A 63 7.28 1.45 11.12
CA THR A 63 7.28 0.02 11.45
C THR A 63 5.87 -0.55 11.46
N THR A 64 5.65 -1.70 10.83
CA THR A 64 4.34 -2.38 10.89
C THR A 64 4.05 -2.95 12.29
N PRO A 65 2.78 -3.15 12.66
CA PRO A 65 2.43 -4.14 13.68
C PRO A 65 2.87 -5.55 13.25
N PRO A 66 2.91 -6.53 14.19
CA PRO A 66 3.20 -7.92 13.86
C PRO A 66 2.20 -8.47 12.83
N MET A 67 2.71 -8.85 11.66
CA MET A 67 1.89 -9.40 10.56
C MET A 67 2.64 -10.51 9.82
N SER A 68 1.92 -11.25 8.98
CA SER A 68 2.48 -12.34 8.18
C SER A 68 3.24 -11.79 6.96
N SER A 69 4.26 -12.51 6.50
CA SER A 69 5.10 -12.13 5.34
C SER A 69 4.30 -11.86 4.06
N TYR A 70 3.22 -12.61 3.83
CA TYR A 70 2.41 -12.48 2.61
C TYR A 70 1.66 -11.14 2.52
N LEU A 71 1.45 -10.44 3.65
CA LEU A 71 0.82 -9.11 3.70
C LEU A 71 1.80 -7.98 3.43
N VAL A 72 3.12 -8.24 3.40
CA VAL A 72 4.11 -7.21 3.08
C VAL A 72 3.84 -6.72 1.67
N ALA A 73 3.69 -5.40 1.52
CA ALA A 73 3.43 -4.82 0.22
C ALA A 73 4.20 -3.53 0.01
N PHE A 74 4.61 -3.33 -1.23
CA PHE A 74 5.11 -2.05 -1.71
C PHE A 74 4.79 -1.86 -3.18
N ALA A 75 4.63 -0.60 -3.58
CA ALA A 75 4.42 -0.20 -4.96
C ALA A 75 5.24 1.05 -5.28
N VAL A 76 5.72 1.16 -6.52
CA VAL A 76 6.39 2.35 -7.06
C VAL A 76 5.65 2.76 -8.32
N ILE A 77 4.91 3.87 -8.22
CA ILE A 77 3.88 4.27 -9.18
C ILE A 77 4.00 5.74 -9.60
N PRO A 78 3.71 6.08 -10.87
CA PRO A 78 3.61 7.47 -11.34
C PRO A 78 2.14 7.92 -11.37
N TYR A 79 1.42 7.73 -10.27
CA TYR A 79 -0.04 7.88 -10.21
C TYR A 79 -0.46 9.16 -9.50
N ASP A 80 -1.65 9.62 -9.85
CA ASP A 80 -2.40 10.62 -9.09
C ASP A 80 -3.35 9.94 -8.11
N TYR A 81 -4.01 10.73 -7.26
CA TYR A 81 -4.86 10.18 -6.21
C TYR A 81 -6.03 11.08 -5.80
N HIS A 82 -7.05 10.46 -5.24
CA HIS A 82 -8.00 11.11 -4.33
C HIS A 82 -7.70 10.67 -2.89
N THR A 83 -7.78 11.60 -1.94
CA THR A 83 -7.53 11.32 -0.53
C THR A 83 -8.49 12.12 0.33
N ASP A 84 -8.67 11.70 1.59
CA ASP A 84 -9.37 12.49 2.59
C ASP A 84 -8.45 13.54 3.23
N ASP A 85 -9.03 14.44 4.04
CA ASP A 85 -8.29 15.57 4.62
C ASP A 85 -7.17 15.13 5.56
N ASP A 86 -7.32 13.95 6.19
CA ASP A 86 -6.38 13.38 7.15
C ASP A 86 -5.35 12.43 6.51
N LEU A 87 -5.45 12.17 5.20
CA LEU A 87 -4.64 11.20 4.45
C LEU A 87 -4.77 9.75 4.96
N ASN A 88 -5.88 9.44 5.61
CA ASN A 88 -6.17 8.12 6.18
C ASN A 88 -6.67 7.15 5.11
N VAL A 89 -7.39 7.64 4.10
CA VAL A 89 -7.85 6.80 2.98
C VAL A 89 -7.48 7.46 1.67
N THR A 90 -6.71 6.75 0.84
CA THR A 90 -6.26 7.27 -0.46
C THR A 90 -6.51 6.25 -1.56
N THR A 91 -6.97 6.72 -2.72
CA THR A 91 -7.16 5.91 -3.92
C THR A 91 -6.21 6.40 -5.01
N TRP A 92 -5.21 5.59 -5.32
CA TRP A 92 -4.15 5.84 -6.30
C TRP A 92 -4.49 5.22 -7.66
N VAL A 93 -4.44 6.03 -8.71
CA VAL A 93 -4.82 5.62 -10.07
C VAL A 93 -3.97 6.32 -11.13
N PRO A 94 -3.83 5.73 -12.32
CA PRO A 94 -3.30 6.46 -13.47
C PRO A 94 -4.07 7.77 -13.71
N GLU A 95 -3.36 8.83 -14.10
CA GLU A 95 -3.93 10.18 -14.33
C GLU A 95 -5.19 10.13 -15.22
N GLU A 96 -5.17 9.30 -16.27
CA GLU A 96 -6.28 9.15 -17.22
C GLU A 96 -7.56 8.56 -16.58
N LYS A 97 -7.44 7.93 -15.41
CA LYS A 97 -8.54 7.35 -14.62
C LYS A 97 -8.91 8.16 -13.39
N LEU A 98 -8.21 9.26 -13.11
CA LEU A 98 -8.42 10.06 -11.90
C LEU A 98 -9.88 10.50 -11.71
N ARG A 99 -10.54 10.93 -12.80
CA ARG A 99 -11.93 11.37 -12.73
C ARG A 99 -12.91 10.20 -12.46
N GLU A 100 -12.66 9.04 -13.05
CA GLU A 100 -13.49 7.83 -12.90
C GLU A 100 -13.37 7.25 -11.49
N ALA A 101 -12.17 7.33 -10.90
CA ALA A 101 -11.85 6.79 -9.58
C ALA A 101 -12.54 7.52 -8.42
N ARG A 102 -13.21 8.66 -8.67
CA ARG A 102 -13.86 9.44 -7.61
C ARG A 102 -14.90 8.62 -6.86
N VAL A 103 -15.72 7.84 -7.56
CA VAL A 103 -16.75 7.01 -6.91
C VAL A 103 -16.12 5.94 -6.05
N SER A 104 -15.06 5.28 -6.53
CA SER A 104 -14.32 4.28 -5.76
C SER A 104 -13.76 4.89 -4.47
N PHE A 105 -13.15 6.07 -4.55
CA PHE A 105 -12.65 6.80 -3.37
C PHE A 105 -13.77 7.14 -2.36
N GLU A 106 -14.91 7.65 -2.85
CA GLU A 106 -16.05 8.00 -1.99
C GLU A 106 -16.63 6.79 -1.25
N ILE A 107 -16.56 5.60 -1.86
CA ILE A 107 -16.95 4.35 -1.22
C ILE A 107 -15.86 3.91 -0.23
N SER A 108 -14.59 3.86 -0.64
CA SER A 108 -13.46 3.44 0.18
C SER A 108 -13.38 4.20 1.50
N ARG A 109 -13.59 5.53 1.50
CA ARG A 109 -13.55 6.33 2.74
C ARG A 109 -14.65 6.00 3.76
N LEU A 110 -15.74 5.38 3.32
CA LEU A 110 -16.87 5.02 4.19
C LEU A 110 -16.74 3.62 4.78
N ILE A 111 -15.95 2.74 4.14
CA ILE A 111 -15.83 1.33 4.51
C ILE A 111 -15.26 1.15 5.93
N PRO A 112 -14.13 1.80 6.33
CA PRO A 112 -13.57 1.61 7.67
C PRO A 112 -14.61 1.88 8.76
N ALA A 113 -15.22 3.07 8.77
CA ALA A 113 -16.23 3.42 9.77
C ALA A 113 -17.47 2.50 9.74
N ALA A 114 -17.86 1.98 8.57
CA ALA A 114 -18.95 1.01 8.49
C ALA A 114 -18.55 -0.35 9.11
N MET A 115 -17.34 -0.83 8.84
CA MET A 115 -16.81 -2.08 9.39
C MET A 115 -16.58 -1.99 10.89
N GLU A 116 -16.08 -0.86 11.39
CA GLU A 116 -15.92 -0.63 12.83
C GLU A 116 -17.26 -0.67 13.56
N ARG A 117 -18.29 0.00 13.02
CA ARG A 117 -19.64 -0.06 13.60
C ARG A 117 -20.24 -1.46 13.57
N TYR A 118 -19.97 -2.22 12.52
CA TYR A 118 -20.52 -3.56 12.34
C TYR A 118 -19.84 -4.59 13.24
N THR A 119 -18.51 -4.56 13.32
CA THR A 119 -17.71 -5.55 14.06
C THR A 119 -17.45 -5.17 15.51
N GLY A 120 -17.55 -3.88 15.84
CA GLY A 120 -17.13 -3.33 17.13
C GLY A 120 -15.60 -3.26 17.30
N ILE A 121 -14.84 -3.45 16.23
CA ILE A 121 -13.37 -3.48 16.24
C ILE A 121 -12.84 -2.29 15.42
N PRO A 122 -12.01 -1.40 16.00
CA PRO A 122 -11.42 -0.28 15.28
C PRO A 122 -10.42 -0.76 14.22
N TYR A 123 -10.20 0.04 13.17
CA TYR A 123 -9.12 -0.21 12.23
C TYR A 123 -7.77 0.15 12.85
N ASP A 124 -6.82 -0.79 12.83
CA ASP A 124 -5.59 -0.69 13.61
C ASP A 124 -4.45 0.10 12.93
N LEU A 125 -4.56 0.43 11.64
CA LEU A 125 -3.53 1.18 10.92
C LEU A 125 -3.93 2.65 10.72
N PRO A 126 -2.95 3.58 10.69
CA PRO A 126 -3.22 5.00 10.48
C PRO A 126 -3.66 5.34 9.05
N LYS A 127 -3.51 4.42 8.09
CA LYS A 127 -3.93 4.64 6.70
C LYS A 127 -4.44 3.38 6.01
N MET A 128 -5.15 3.57 4.91
CA MET A 128 -5.60 2.57 3.96
C MET A 128 -5.46 3.11 2.54
N ASP A 129 -4.47 2.60 1.81
CA ASP A 129 -4.29 2.91 0.39
C ASP A 129 -4.99 1.87 -0.48
N HIS A 130 -5.68 2.35 -1.52
CA HIS A 130 -6.25 1.55 -2.60
C HIS A 130 -5.51 1.89 -3.89
N VAL A 131 -4.86 0.92 -4.55
CA VAL A 131 -4.07 1.18 -5.76
C VAL A 131 -4.61 0.37 -6.93
N ILE A 132 -4.99 1.04 -8.02
CA ILE A 132 -5.51 0.38 -9.22
C ILE A 132 -4.38 0.17 -10.23
N LEU A 133 -4.04 -1.09 -10.50
CA LEU A 133 -2.94 -1.48 -11.36
C LEU A 133 -3.48 -2.09 -12.67
N PRO A 134 -3.05 -1.65 -13.88
CA PRO A 134 -3.66 -2.05 -15.14
C PRO A 134 -3.59 -3.55 -15.48
N LYS A 135 -2.70 -4.30 -14.82
CA LYS A 135 -2.56 -5.76 -14.92
C LYS A 135 -2.04 -6.29 -13.59
N TYR A 136 -2.92 -6.48 -12.63
CA TYR A 136 -2.59 -7.19 -11.40
C TYR A 136 -2.89 -8.69 -11.58
N GLY A 137 -2.03 -9.59 -11.09
CA GLY A 137 -2.18 -11.04 -11.28
C GLY A 137 -3.43 -11.66 -10.61
N SER A 138 -4.27 -10.84 -10.00
CA SER A 138 -5.50 -11.13 -9.28
C SER A 138 -6.45 -9.93 -9.34
N GLU A 139 -7.72 -10.13 -9.00
CA GLU A 139 -8.72 -9.03 -8.99
C GLU A 139 -8.45 -8.00 -7.90
N ALA A 140 -8.16 -8.46 -6.68
CA ALA A 140 -7.73 -7.62 -5.56
C ALA A 140 -6.89 -8.46 -4.56
N ILE A 141 -6.00 -7.81 -3.80
CA ILE A 141 -5.27 -8.43 -2.68
C ILE A 141 -5.27 -7.47 -1.48
N GLU A 142 -5.60 -8.00 -0.31
CA GLU A 142 -5.88 -7.30 0.93
C GLU A 142 -4.63 -6.97 1.77
N ASN A 143 -3.50 -6.62 1.13
CA ASN A 143 -2.29 -6.30 1.89
C ASN A 143 -2.58 -5.17 2.88
N TRP A 144 -2.18 -5.37 4.14
CA TRP A 144 -2.65 -4.55 5.24
C TRP A 144 -2.18 -3.09 5.08
N GLY A 145 -3.13 -2.17 4.89
CA GLY A 145 -2.85 -0.76 4.65
C GLY A 145 -2.48 -0.38 3.21
N LEU A 146 -2.30 -1.35 2.30
CA LEU A 146 -2.01 -1.14 0.87
C LEU A 146 -2.73 -2.18 -0.01
N ILE A 147 -4.01 -1.95 -0.27
CA ILE A 147 -4.87 -2.84 -1.05
C ILE A 147 -4.62 -2.61 -2.54
N LEU A 148 -4.33 -3.67 -3.28
CA LEU A 148 -3.98 -3.61 -4.70
C LEU A 148 -5.11 -4.22 -5.54
N TYR A 149 -5.52 -3.54 -6.62
CA TYR A 149 -6.60 -3.93 -7.53
C TYR A 149 -6.07 -4.06 -8.96
N SER A 150 -6.74 -4.87 -9.78
CA SER A 150 -6.54 -4.85 -11.24
C SER A 150 -7.36 -3.77 -11.96
#